data_AF-A0A329SPH9-F1
#
_entry.id   AF-A0A329SPH9-F1
#
_cell.length_a   1.000
_cell.length_b   1.000
_cell.length_c   1.000
_cell.angle_alpha   90.00
_cell.angle_beta   90.00
_cell.angle_gamma   90.00
#
_symmetry.space_group_name_H-M   'P 1'
#
loop_
_entity.id
_entity.type
_entity.pdbx_description
1 polymer ?
#
loop_
_entity_poly.entity_id
_entity_poly.type
_entity_poly.pdbx_seq_one_letter_code
_entity_poly.pdbx_strand_id
1 'polypeptide(L)'
;MSRGKKLSADVRDMTIRAYQFFLEDRAGDPEAAGRTREMVVKCIGTSNSTVSRVWRDYQAQEASNSLPVYSKEVDPRATEMKM
;
A
#
# COMPACT_ATOMS: atom_id res chain seq x y z
N MET A 1 7.30 -18.03 21.51
CA MET A 1 6.70 -16.93 20.72
C MET A 1 5.55 -17.48 19.89
N SER A 2 4.31 -17.20 20.29
CA SER A 2 3.11 -17.72 19.62
C SER A 2 3.05 -17.16 18.19
N ARG A 3 3.10 -18.03 17.17
CA ARG A 3 2.84 -17.64 15.78
C ARG A 3 1.42 -17.10 15.70
N GLY A 4 1.30 -15.78 15.72
CA GLY A 4 0.05 -15.05 15.90
C GLY A 4 -0.97 -15.37 14.82
N LYS A 5 -2.26 -15.37 15.21
CA LYS A 5 -3.41 -15.47 14.30
C LYS A 5 -3.23 -14.51 13.12
N LYS A 6 -3.57 -14.97 11.93
CA LYS A 6 -3.64 -14.14 10.72
C LYS A 6 -4.56 -12.94 11.01
N LEU A 7 -4.08 -11.73 10.73
CA LEU A 7 -4.89 -10.52 10.88
C LEU A 7 -6.15 -10.65 10.01
N SER A 8 -7.33 -10.28 10.52
CA SER A 8 -8.54 -10.32 9.71
C SER A 8 -8.43 -9.35 8.53
N ALA A 9 -9.19 -9.63 7.46
CA ALA A 9 -9.25 -8.73 6.32
C ALA A 9 -9.73 -7.33 6.74
N ASP A 10 -10.74 -7.27 7.60
CA ASP A 10 -11.33 -6.02 8.08
C ASP A 10 -10.33 -5.18 8.88
N VAL A 11 -9.52 -5.80 9.74
CA VAL A 11 -8.50 -5.07 10.52
C VAL A 11 -7.42 -4.51 9.60
N ARG A 12 -7.06 -5.23 8.53
CA ARG A 12 -6.11 -4.70 7.52
C ARG A 12 -6.70 -3.52 6.78
N ASP A 13 -7.95 -3.61 6.32
CA ASP A 13 -8.64 -2.53 5.60
C ASP A 13 -8.80 -1.28 6.48
N MET A 14 -9.26 -1.45 7.72
CA MET A 14 -9.35 -0.34 8.68
C MET A 14 -7.99 0.31 8.96
N THR A 15 -6.92 -0.49 9.05
CA THR A 15 -5.57 0.04 9.24
C THR A 15 -5.14 0.91 8.06
N ILE A 16 -5.39 0.47 6.82
CA ILE A 16 -5.04 1.21 5.61
C ILE A 16 -5.82 2.53 5.54
N ARG A 17 -7.15 2.48 5.73
CA ARG A 17 -8.01 3.67 5.70
C ARG A 17 -7.62 4.69 6.76
N ALA A 18 -7.34 4.24 7.99
CA ALA A 18 -6.89 5.13 9.06
C ALA A 18 -5.54 5.77 8.72
N TYR A 19 -4.61 5.01 8.13
CA TYR A 19 -3.31 5.53 7.75
C TYR A 19 -3.42 6.58 6.63
N GLN A 20 -4.24 6.33 5.61
CA GLN A 20 -4.52 7.29 4.53
C GLN A 20 -5.16 8.57 5.07
N PHE A 21 -6.19 8.46 5.92
CA PHE A 21 -6.87 9.60 6.53
C PHE A 21 -5.88 10.53 7.27
N PHE A 22 -5.01 9.96 8.11
CA PHE A 22 -4.02 10.74 8.85
C PHE A 22 -2.84 11.24 8.00
N LEU A 23 -2.58 10.63 6.84
CA LEU A 23 -1.57 11.13 5.89
C LEU A 23 -2.13 12.29 5.06
N GLU A 24 -3.37 12.23 4.62
CA GLU A 24 -4.04 13.30 3.86
C GLU A 24 -4.12 14.59 4.68
N ASP A 25 -4.50 14.48 5.96
CA ASP A 25 -4.54 15.60 6.91
C ASP A 25 -3.15 16.24 7.15
N ARG A 26 -2.07 15.59 6.74
CA ARG A 26 -0.68 15.96 7.05
C ARG A 26 0.24 16.00 5.83
N ALA A 27 -0.33 16.14 4.64
CA ALA A 27 0.42 16.24 3.40
C ALA A 27 1.38 17.46 3.46
N GLY A 28 2.68 17.20 3.63
CA GLY A 28 3.73 18.22 3.69
C GLY A 28 4.60 18.20 4.95
N ASP A 29 4.24 17.46 6.00
CA ASP A 29 5.07 17.28 7.19
C ASP A 29 5.91 15.98 7.07
N PRO A 30 7.24 16.06 6.94
CA PRO A 30 8.10 14.88 6.84
C PRO A 30 8.10 14.01 8.12
N GLU A 31 7.69 14.53 9.28
CA GLU A 31 7.52 13.76 10.52
C GLU A 31 6.12 13.12 10.65
N ALA A 32 5.19 13.42 9.74
CA ALA A 32 3.82 12.94 9.80
C ALA A 32 3.73 11.42 9.88
N ALA A 33 4.59 10.70 9.16
CA ALA A 33 4.54 9.25 9.09
C ALA A 33 4.71 8.56 10.46
N GLY A 34 5.60 9.07 11.32
CA GLY A 34 5.83 8.52 12.66
C GLY A 34 4.61 8.74 13.57
N ARG A 35 4.10 9.98 13.60
CA ARG A 35 2.94 10.35 14.41
C ARG A 35 1.65 9.70 13.90
N THR A 36 1.49 9.53 12.59
CA THR A 36 0.35 8.85 11.97
C THR A 36 0.30 7.39 12.40
N ARG A 37 1.45 6.70 12.42
CA ARG A 37 1.51 5.31 12.88
C ARG A 37 1.07 5.15 14.34
N GLU A 38 1.47 6.06 15.22
CA GLU A 38 1.02 6.05 16.63
C GLU A 38 -0.48 6.30 16.77
N MET A 39 -1.05 7.20 15.97
CA MET A 39 -2.49 7.46 15.96
C MET A 39 -3.28 6.24 15.48
N VAL A 40 -2.83 5.58 14.41
CA VAL A 40 -3.48 4.36 13.90
C VAL A 40 -3.40 3.23 14.94
N VAL A 41 -2.28 3.09 15.66
CA VAL A 41 -2.17 2.13 16.77
C VAL A 41 -3.23 2.39 17.84
N LYS A 42 -3.44 3.65 18.24
CA LYS A 42 -4.45 4.03 19.23
C LYS A 42 -5.89 3.79 18.74
N CYS A 43 -6.17 4.07 17.46
CA CYS A 43 -7.50 3.89 16.89
C CYS A 43 -7.89 2.42 16.68
N ILE A 44 -6.96 1.60 16.19
CA ILE A 44 -7.22 0.19 15.83
C ILE A 44 -7.01 -0.74 17.03
N GLY A 45 -6.23 -0.31 18.04
CA GLY A 45 -5.91 -1.14 19.20
C GLY A 45 -4.98 -2.31 18.85
N THR A 46 -4.13 -2.15 17.83
CA THR A 46 -3.16 -3.17 17.39
C THR A 46 -1.72 -2.74 17.62
N SER A 47 -0.78 -3.67 17.50
CA SER A 47 0.63 -3.38 17.73
C SER A 47 1.23 -2.49 16.63
N ASN A 48 2.23 -1.68 17.00
CA ASN A 48 2.94 -0.81 16.06
C ASN A 48 3.62 -1.61 14.92
N SER A 49 4.14 -2.80 15.23
CA SER A 49 4.72 -3.70 14.23
C SER A 49 3.68 -4.24 13.25
N THR A 50 2.45 -4.51 13.70
CA THR A 50 1.33 -4.89 12.84
C THR A 50 0.96 -3.77 11.88
N VAL A 51 0.73 -2.55 12.40
CA VAL A 51 0.42 -1.37 11.56
C VAL A 51 1.52 -1.13 10.53
N SER A 52 2.78 -1.19 10.97
CA SER A 52 3.94 -1.01 10.10
C SER A 52 3.97 -2.01 8.96
N ARG A 53 3.68 -3.27 9.25
CA ARG A 53 3.69 -4.35 8.26
C ARG A 53 2.56 -4.18 7.26
N VAL A 54 1.33 -3.96 7.72
CA VAL A 54 0.17 -3.76 6.84
C VAL A 54 0.38 -2.59 5.90
N TRP A 55 0.92 -1.48 6.40
CA TRP A 55 1.19 -0.31 5.58
C TRP A 55 2.26 -0.58 4.51
N ARG A 56 3.36 -1.25 4.87
CA ARG A 56 4.40 -1.64 3.89
C ARG A 56 3.87 -2.61 2.84
N ASP A 57 3.09 -3.60 3.26
CA ASP A 57 2.50 -4.58 2.34
C ASP A 57 1.56 -3.87 1.35
N TYR A 58 0.76 -2.91 1.82
CA TYR A 58 -0.08 -2.06 0.96
C TYR A 58 0.76 -1.21 -0.01
N GLN A 59 1.80 -0.50 0.48
CA GLN A 59 2.67 0.31 -0.39
C GLN A 59 3.39 -0.51 -1.46
N ALA A 60 3.84 -1.72 -1.12
CA ALA A 60 4.46 -2.63 -2.08
C ALA A 60 3.46 -3.08 -3.15
N GLN A 61 2.21 -3.32 -2.78
CA GLN A 61 1.14 -3.66 -3.71
C GLN A 61 0.76 -2.48 -4.61
N GLU A 62 0.64 -1.28 -4.06
CA GLU A 62 0.36 -0.06 -4.85
C GLU A 62 1.51 0.26 -5.80
N ALA A 63 2.76 0.15 -5.35
CA ALA A 63 3.93 0.32 -6.21
C ALA A 63 3.91 -0.68 -7.37
N SER A 64 3.56 -1.94 -7.09
CA SER A 64 3.40 -2.97 -8.13
C SER A 64 2.24 -2.69 -9.09
N ASN A 65 1.13 -2.12 -8.61
CA ASN A 65 -0.01 -1.72 -9.45
C ASN A 65 0.25 -0.45 -10.25
N SER A 66 1.15 0.41 -9.79
CA SER A 66 1.56 1.64 -10.50
C SER A 66 2.63 1.45 -11.56
N LEU A 67 3.18 0.23 -11.71
CA LEU A 67 4.07 -0.07 -12.82
C LEU A 67 3.26 0.04 -14.12
N PRO A 68 3.76 0.75 -15.15
CA PRO A 68 3.13 0.68 -16.45
C PRO A 68 3.18 -0.77 -16.87
N VAL A 69 2.00 -1.39 -16.97
CA VAL A 69 1.84 -2.58 -17.80
C VAL A 69 2.31 -2.12 -19.18
N TYR A 70 3.52 -2.49 -19.57
CA TYR A 70 3.91 -2.48 -20.97
C TYR A 70 2.97 -3.49 -21.63
N SER A 71 1.78 -3.00 -22.00
CA SER A 71 0.86 -3.69 -22.88
C SER A 71 1.69 -4.06 -24.09
N LYS A 72 1.88 -5.37 -24.30
CA LYS A 72 2.34 -5.87 -25.58
C LYS A 72 1.21 -5.61 -26.57
N GLU A 73 1.09 -4.38 -27.03
CA GLU A 73 0.45 -4.09 -28.31
C GLU A 73 1.35 -4.72 -29.35
N VAL A 74 0.98 -5.95 -29.72
CA VAL A 74 1.43 -6.59 -30.95
C VAL A 74 0.99 -5.65 -32.06
N ASP A 75 1.93 -4.88 -32.60
CA ASP A 75 1.71 -4.06 -33.79
C ASP A 75 1.53 -5.00 -34.99
N PRO A 76 0.33 -5.12 -35.59
CA PRO A 76 0.10 -6.02 -36.71
C PRO A 76 0.59 -5.42 -38.05
N ARG A 77 1.36 -4.32 -38.05
CA ARG A 77 1.69 -3.58 -39.27
C ARG A 77 3.14 -3.67 -39.76
N ALA A 78 3.89 -4.69 -39.32
CA ALA A 78 5.25 -4.96 -39.80
C ALA A 78 5.33 -6.06 -40.89
N THR A 79 4.28 -6.23 -41.70
CA THR A 79 4.31 -7.13 -42.87
C THR A 79 3.89 -6.41 -44.14
N GLU A 80 4.56 -5.31 -44.50
CA GLU A 80 4.63 -4.91 -45.90
C GLU A 80 6.02 -4.36 -46.22
N MET A 81 6.49 -4.77 -47.40
CA MET A 81 7.71 -4.35 -48.10
C MET A 81 9.04 -4.97 -47.66
N LYS A 82 9.39 -6.06 -48.35
CA LYS A 82 10.39 -5.92 -49.43
C LYS A 82 10.22 -6.99 -50.50
N MET A 83 10.23 -6.49 -51.73
CA MET A 83 10.37 -7.20 -53.01
C MET A 83 11.60 -8.11 -53.01
#